data_AF-A0A0Q0BIN4-F1
#
_entry.id   AF-A0A0Q0BIN4-F1
#
_cell.length_a   1.000
_cell.length_b   1.000
_cell.length_c   1.000
_cell.angle_alpha   90.00
_cell.angle_beta   90.00
_cell.angle_gamma   90.00
#
_symmetry.space_group_name_H-M   'P 1'
#
loop_
_entity.id
_entity.type
_entity.pdbx_description
1 polymer ?
#
loop_
_entity_poly.entity_id
_entity_poly.type
_entity_poly.pdbx_seq_one_letter_code
_entity_poly.pdbx_strand_id
1 'polypeptide(L)'
;MPLRSRFLVWLLVPLLTLCSSIALADPVEGAAQALHLLDYLGADYPASVADGKVVEAADYQQQIEALTTLQGLVLALPQRAERADLEQAVAQLKNAVSSKQDGTQVARQARQLAAKLAVAYEVSQAPAITPDPARGAPLYAQHCSVCHGDTGAGDGPAGIGLEPPPSNLRD
;
A
#
# COMPACT_ATOMS: atom_id res chain seq x y z
N MET A 1 -40.16 -42.17 -31.69
CA MET A 1 -39.75 -41.92 -30.29
C MET A 1 -38.59 -40.90 -30.19
N PRO A 2 -38.78 -39.57 -30.38
CA PRO A 2 -37.70 -38.59 -30.17
C PRO A 2 -37.93 -37.60 -29.00
N LEU A 3 -39.05 -37.71 -28.26
CA LEU A 3 -39.41 -36.71 -27.25
C LEU A 3 -38.58 -36.79 -25.95
N ARG A 4 -37.98 -37.94 -25.61
CA ARG A 4 -37.24 -38.12 -24.33
C ARG A 4 -35.87 -37.45 -24.30
N SER A 5 -35.23 -37.25 -25.45
CA SER A 5 -33.87 -36.67 -25.53
C SER A 5 -33.86 -35.15 -25.35
N ARG A 6 -34.92 -34.45 -25.78
CA ARG A 6 -35.02 -32.98 -25.65
C ARG A 6 -35.26 -32.49 -24.23
N PHE A 7 -36.00 -33.26 -23.42
CA PHE A 7 -36.24 -32.95 -22.00
C PHE A 7 -34.98 -33.09 -21.14
N LEU A 8 -34.09 -34.04 -21.45
CA LEU A 8 -32.85 -34.24 -20.70
C LEU A 8 -31.87 -33.08 -20.93
N VAL A 9 -31.80 -32.57 -22.16
CA VAL A 9 -30.99 -31.38 -22.52
C VAL A 9 -31.54 -30.11 -21.84
N TRP A 10 -32.87 -29.97 -21.76
CA TRP A 10 -33.52 -28.83 -21.11
C TRP A 10 -33.36 -28.79 -19.57
N LEU A 11 -33.08 -29.94 -18.94
CA LEU A 11 -32.78 -30.02 -17.50
C LEU A 11 -31.29 -29.80 -17.19
N LEU A 12 -30.38 -30.09 -18.12
CA LEU A 12 -28.93 -29.94 -17.94
C LEU A 12 -28.47 -28.47 -18.05
N VAL A 13 -29.12 -27.65 -18.89
CA VAL A 13 -28.77 -26.23 -19.07
C VAL A 13 -28.94 -25.39 -17.80
N PRO A 14 -30.06 -25.44 -17.04
CA PRO A 14 -30.17 -24.69 -15.80
C PRO A 14 -29.22 -25.20 -14.71
N LEU A 15 -28.89 -26.51 -14.71
CA LEU A 15 -27.97 -27.11 -13.75
C LEU A 15 -26.52 -26.61 -13.93
N LEU A 16 -26.09 -26.40 -15.18
CA LEU A 16 -24.80 -25.78 -15.52
C LEU A 16 -24.74 -24.30 -15.14
N THR A 17 -25.86 -23.57 -15.23
CA THR A 17 -25.91 -22.16 -14.79
C THR A 17 -25.89 -22.01 -13.26
N LEU A 18 -26.39 -23.00 -12.50
CA LEU A 18 -26.32 -22.99 -11.03
C LEU A 18 -24.92 -23.35 -10.48
N CYS A 19 -24.04 -23.96 -11.27
CA CYS A 19 -22.65 -24.25 -10.89
C CYS A 19 -21.67 -23.10 -11.17
N SER A 20 -22.15 -21.94 -11.61
CA SER A 20 -21.33 -20.74 -11.69
C SER A 20 -21.21 -20.14 -10.29
N SER A 21 -20.31 -20.72 -9.48
CA SER A 21 -19.87 -20.09 -8.23
C SER A 21 -19.42 -18.67 -8.56
N ILE A 22 -20.01 -17.68 -7.89
CA ILE A 22 -19.48 -16.32 -7.90
C ILE A 22 -18.11 -16.43 -7.24
N ALA A 23 -17.04 -16.48 -8.03
CA ALA A 23 -15.69 -16.31 -7.53
C ALA A 23 -15.57 -14.85 -7.09
N LEU A 24 -16.00 -14.56 -5.86
CA LEU A 24 -15.61 -13.34 -5.17
C LEU A 24 -14.11 -13.48 -4.95
N ALA A 25 -13.31 -12.76 -5.73
CA ALA A 25 -11.92 -12.57 -5.38
C ALA A 25 -11.91 -11.89 -4.00
N ASP A 26 -11.28 -12.52 -3.01
CA ASP A 26 -11.03 -11.86 -1.74
C ASP A 26 -10.35 -10.52 -2.05
N PRO A 27 -10.91 -9.39 -1.59
CA PRO A 27 -10.39 -8.10 -1.94
C PRO A 27 -8.94 -8.00 -1.46
N VAL A 28 -8.04 -7.71 -2.40
CA VAL A 28 -6.61 -7.47 -2.16
C VAL A 28 -6.38 -6.13 -1.42
N GLU A 29 -7.44 -5.54 -0.87
CA GLU A 29 -7.47 -4.25 -0.19
C GLU A 29 -6.51 -4.24 1.02
N GLY A 30 -6.39 -5.36 1.72
CA GLY A 30 -5.41 -5.52 2.79
C GLY A 30 -3.95 -5.43 2.31
N ALA A 31 -3.66 -5.84 1.06
CA ALA A 31 -2.32 -5.74 0.50
C ALA A 31 -1.97 -4.30 0.12
N ALA A 32 -2.92 -3.56 -0.45
CA ALA A 32 -2.75 -2.13 -0.73
C ALA A 32 -2.53 -1.33 0.56
N GLN A 33 -3.28 -1.64 1.63
CA GLN A 33 -3.08 -1.04 2.94
C GLN A 33 -1.72 -1.42 3.55
N ALA A 34 -1.29 -2.68 3.41
CA ALA A 34 0.03 -3.13 3.87
C ALA A 34 1.17 -2.40 3.14
N LEU A 35 1.04 -2.17 1.82
CA LEU A 35 2.00 -1.36 1.06
C LEU A 35 2.10 0.05 1.61
N HIS A 36 0.95 0.71 1.84
CA HIS A 36 0.94 2.06 2.38
C HIS A 36 1.67 2.16 3.74
N LEU A 37 1.47 1.19 4.64
CA LEU A 37 2.19 1.16 5.93
C LEU A 37 3.70 0.93 5.78
N LEU A 38 4.11 0.15 4.78
CA LEU A 38 5.53 -0.06 4.48
C LEU A 38 6.18 1.20 3.88
N ASP A 39 5.46 1.91 3.02
CA ASP A 39 5.92 3.19 2.45
C ASP A 39 6.07 4.25 3.54
N TYR A 40 5.06 4.40 4.41
CA TYR A 40 5.09 5.25 5.60
C TYR A 40 6.31 4.93 6.48
N LEU A 41 6.47 3.67 6.90
CA LEU A 41 7.60 3.29 7.75
C LEU A 41 8.95 3.56 7.06
N GLY A 42 9.03 3.30 5.75
CA GLY A 42 10.25 3.51 4.99
C GLY A 42 10.62 4.98 4.77
N ALA A 43 9.64 5.89 4.81
CA ALA A 43 9.85 7.33 4.68
C ALA A 43 10.14 7.98 6.04
N ASP A 44 9.39 7.61 7.08
CA ASP A 44 9.34 8.37 8.34
C ASP A 44 10.21 7.80 9.47
N TYR A 45 10.49 6.48 9.47
CA TYR A 45 11.32 5.87 10.53
C TYR A 45 12.71 6.51 10.69
N PRO A 46 13.45 6.88 9.62
CA PRO A 46 14.76 7.49 9.75
C PRO A 46 14.76 8.82 10.53
N ALA A 47 13.64 9.55 10.54
CA ALA A 47 13.51 10.78 11.32
C ALA A 47 13.25 10.50 12.80
N SER A 48 12.66 9.35 13.14
CA SER A 48 12.28 9.01 14.52
C SER A 48 13.40 8.36 15.33
N VAL A 49 14.44 7.82 14.68
CA VAL A 49 15.58 7.16 15.33
C VAL A 49 16.91 7.63 14.77
N ALA A 50 17.78 8.12 15.66
CA ALA A 50 19.16 8.51 15.35
C ALA A 50 20.14 7.86 16.33
N ASP A 51 21.25 7.30 15.83
CA ASP A 51 22.30 6.66 16.65
C ASP A 51 21.76 5.61 17.65
N GLY A 52 20.75 4.83 17.24
CA GLY A 52 20.11 3.82 18.08
C GLY A 52 19.20 4.37 19.17
N LYS A 53 18.91 5.67 19.16
CA LYS A 53 18.04 6.35 20.13
C LYS A 53 16.80 6.89 19.43
N VAL A 54 15.67 6.81 20.13
CA VAL A 54 14.43 7.45 19.66
C VAL A 54 14.56 8.94 19.89
N VAL A 55 14.45 9.73 18.82
CA VAL A 55 14.49 11.20 18.87
C VAL A 55 13.09 11.80 18.80
N GLU A 56 12.17 11.16 18.05
CA GLU A 56 10.74 11.54 18.00
C GLU A 56 9.87 10.43 18.60
N ALA A 57 9.57 10.54 19.90
CA ALA A 57 8.92 9.47 20.65
C ALA A 57 7.48 9.18 20.21
N ALA A 58 6.73 10.23 19.86
CA ALA A 58 5.35 10.09 19.40
C ALA A 58 5.29 9.35 18.05
N ASP A 59 6.15 9.73 17.11
CA ASP A 59 6.22 9.11 15.78
C ASP A 59 6.70 7.67 15.87
N TYR A 60 7.72 7.40 16.68
CA TYR A 60 8.21 6.05 16.90
C TYR A 60 7.10 5.15 17.48
N GLN A 61 6.27 5.66 18.40
CA GLN A 61 5.15 4.90 18.94
C GLN A 61 4.10 4.59 17.86
N GLN A 62 3.76 5.56 17.01
CA GLN A 62 2.85 5.33 15.87
C GLN A 62 3.41 4.29 14.89
N GLN A 63 4.73 4.29 14.66
CA GLN A 63 5.40 3.31 13.81
C GLN A 63 5.33 1.88 14.38
N ILE A 64 5.41 1.71 15.71
CA ILE A 64 5.20 0.41 16.38
C ILE A 64 3.75 -0.08 16.21
N GLU A 65 2.78 0.84 16.29
CA GLU A 65 1.37 0.53 16.06
C GLU A 65 1.11 0.15 14.60
N ALA A 66 1.70 0.90 13.65
CA ALA A 66 1.65 0.60 12.22
C ALA A 66 2.22 -0.80 11.91
N LEU A 67 3.33 -1.19 12.54
CA LEU A 67 3.90 -2.55 12.41
C LEU A 67 2.98 -3.65 12.93
N THR A 68 2.20 -3.36 13.98
CA THR A 68 1.22 -4.31 14.52
C THR A 68 0.06 -4.48 13.54
N THR A 69 -0.44 -3.38 12.97
CA THR A 69 -1.46 -3.40 11.92
C THR A 69 -0.95 -4.14 10.68
N LEU A 70 0.28 -3.85 10.23
CA LEU A 70 0.92 -4.52 9.10
C LEU A 70 0.98 -6.03 9.29
N GLN A 71 1.37 -6.50 10.48
CA GLN A 71 1.40 -7.93 10.80
C GLN A 71 0.01 -8.55 10.68
N GLY A 72 -1.03 -7.89 11.21
CA GLY A 72 -2.42 -8.36 11.09
C GLY A 72 -2.89 -8.42 9.64
N LEU A 73 -2.59 -7.40 8.83
CA LEU A 73 -2.93 -7.36 7.41
C LEU A 73 -2.28 -8.52 6.66
N VAL A 74 -0.97 -8.72 6.81
CA VAL A 74 -0.23 -9.79 6.11
C VAL A 74 -0.73 -11.19 6.50
N LEU A 75 -1.07 -11.41 7.77
CA LEU A 75 -1.66 -12.68 8.23
C LEU A 75 -3.04 -12.94 7.64
N ALA A 76 -3.83 -11.87 7.43
CA ALA A 76 -5.17 -11.95 6.85
C ALA A 76 -5.17 -12.06 5.31
N LEU A 77 -4.02 -11.92 4.64
CA LEU A 77 -3.96 -12.01 3.19
C LEU A 77 -4.31 -13.43 2.69
N PRO A 78 -4.93 -13.53 1.49
CA PRO A 78 -5.24 -14.79 0.85
C PRO A 78 -4.00 -15.70 0.78
N GLN A 79 -4.19 -17.01 1.00
CA GLN A 79 -3.07 -17.94 1.01
C GLN A 79 -2.41 -18.01 -0.38
N ARG A 80 -1.17 -17.51 -0.46
CA ARG A 80 -0.25 -17.68 -1.60
C ARG A 80 1.05 -18.34 -1.11
N ALA A 81 1.90 -18.79 -2.02
CA ALA A 81 3.17 -19.44 -1.67
C ALA A 81 4.12 -18.47 -0.92
N GLU A 82 4.03 -17.18 -1.27
CA GLU A 82 4.88 -16.10 -0.79
C GLU A 82 4.47 -15.57 0.59
N ARG A 83 3.26 -15.91 1.09
CA ARG A 83 2.74 -15.31 2.34
C ARG A 83 3.64 -15.62 3.54
N ALA A 84 4.15 -16.84 3.63
CA ALA A 84 5.05 -17.24 4.72
C ALA A 84 6.34 -16.40 4.75
N ASP A 85 6.92 -16.13 3.57
CA ASP A 85 8.12 -15.30 3.45
C ASP A 85 7.84 -13.84 3.81
N LEU A 86 6.64 -13.33 3.46
CA LEU A 86 6.20 -11.98 3.84
C LEU A 86 5.97 -11.86 5.35
N GLU A 87 5.33 -12.85 5.98
CA GLU A 87 5.16 -12.91 7.44
C GLU A 87 6.51 -12.87 8.16
N GLN A 88 7.48 -13.67 7.68
CA GLN A 88 8.84 -13.67 8.23
C GLN A 88 9.54 -12.32 8.04
N ALA A 89 9.40 -11.70 6.88
CA ALA A 89 9.99 -10.40 6.60
C ALA A 89 9.38 -9.28 7.46
N VAL A 90 8.06 -9.30 7.71
CA VAL A 90 7.40 -8.36 8.65
C VAL A 90 7.96 -8.56 10.06
N ALA A 91 8.13 -9.80 10.51
CA ALA A 91 8.71 -10.08 11.83
C ALA A 91 10.15 -9.57 11.95
N GLN A 92 10.96 -9.73 10.90
CA GLN A 92 12.33 -9.18 10.84
C GLN A 92 12.34 -7.65 10.91
N LEU A 93 11.47 -6.99 10.15
CA LEU A 93 11.32 -5.53 10.15
C LEU A 93 10.88 -5.02 11.52
N LYS A 94 9.92 -5.69 12.16
CA LYS A 94 9.48 -5.38 13.52
C LYS A 94 10.62 -5.49 14.53
N ASN A 95 11.46 -6.51 14.41
CA ASN A 95 12.64 -6.66 15.26
C ASN A 95 13.66 -5.55 15.00
N ALA A 96 13.92 -5.18 13.74
CA ALA A 96 14.84 -4.11 13.39
C ALA A 96 14.42 -2.77 14.00
N VAL A 97 13.14 -2.41 13.86
CA VAL A 97 12.55 -1.20 14.46
C VAL A 97 12.62 -1.26 15.98
N SER A 98 12.23 -2.38 16.59
CA SER A 98 12.24 -2.56 18.05
C SER A 98 13.64 -2.47 18.65
N SER A 99 14.65 -2.95 17.91
CA SER A 99 16.08 -2.84 18.24
C SER A 99 16.69 -1.49 17.89
N LYS A 100 15.89 -0.54 17.37
CA LYS A 100 16.33 0.82 17.02
C LYS A 100 17.49 0.80 16.03
N GLN A 101 17.40 -0.10 15.04
CA GLN A 101 18.41 -0.19 13.99
C GLN A 101 18.49 1.11 13.19
N ASP A 102 19.58 1.27 12.46
CA ASP A 102 19.81 2.43 11.61
C ASP A 102 18.63 2.69 10.66
N GLY A 103 18.22 3.97 10.56
CA GLY A 103 17.08 4.38 9.77
C GLY A 103 17.19 3.98 8.30
N THR A 104 18.38 4.06 7.71
CA THR A 104 18.59 3.70 6.30
C THR A 104 18.46 2.19 6.07
N GLN A 105 18.80 1.38 7.07
CA GLN A 105 18.64 -0.07 7.02
C GLN A 105 17.16 -0.46 7.11
N VAL A 106 16.41 0.11 8.05
CA VAL A 106 14.97 -0.14 8.19
C VAL A 106 14.21 0.32 6.95
N ALA A 107 14.51 1.52 6.43
CA ALA A 107 13.89 2.03 5.22
C ALA A 107 14.11 1.11 4.01
N ARG A 108 15.32 0.55 3.88
CA ARG A 108 15.63 -0.42 2.82
C ARG A 108 14.85 -1.71 2.98
N GLN A 109 14.76 -2.25 4.20
CA GLN A 109 13.97 -3.45 4.49
C GLN A 109 12.49 -3.24 4.18
N ALA A 110 11.92 -2.09 4.58
CA ALA A 110 10.53 -1.74 4.31
C ALA A 110 10.24 -1.68 2.79
N ARG A 111 11.09 -0.99 2.01
CA ARG A 111 10.96 -0.92 0.54
C ARG A 111 11.09 -2.28 -0.14
N GLN A 112 12.02 -3.12 0.31
CA GLN A 112 12.18 -4.48 -0.22
C GLN A 112 10.96 -5.35 0.08
N LEU A 113 10.39 -5.22 1.28
CA LEU A 113 9.17 -5.91 1.66
C LEU A 113 7.96 -5.41 0.85
N ALA A 114 7.85 -4.10 0.64
CA ALA A 114 6.81 -3.50 -0.20
C ALA A 114 6.87 -4.04 -1.63
N ALA A 115 8.05 -4.08 -2.25
CA ALA A 115 8.24 -4.63 -3.59
C ALA A 115 7.82 -6.11 -3.68
N LYS A 116 8.20 -6.93 -2.69
CA LYS A 116 7.79 -8.35 -2.64
C LYS A 116 6.29 -8.50 -2.50
N LEU A 117 5.66 -7.72 -1.63
CA LEU A 117 4.23 -7.77 -1.37
C LEU A 117 3.42 -7.32 -2.60
N ALA A 118 3.85 -6.25 -3.28
CA ALA A 118 3.23 -5.76 -4.50
C ALA A 118 3.25 -6.82 -5.61
N VAL A 119 4.37 -7.52 -5.79
CA VAL A 119 4.48 -8.61 -6.78
C VAL A 119 3.63 -9.81 -6.37
N ALA A 120 3.72 -10.25 -5.11
CA ALA A 120 3.03 -11.45 -4.64
C ALA A 120 1.50 -11.33 -4.73
N TYR A 121 0.94 -10.13 -4.57
CA TYR A 121 -0.50 -9.87 -4.60
C TYR A 121 -0.96 -9.02 -5.78
N GLU A 122 -0.07 -8.77 -6.75
CA GLU A 122 -0.38 -8.04 -7.99
C GLU A 122 -1.00 -6.65 -7.74
N VAL A 123 -0.53 -5.96 -6.70
CA VAL A 123 -1.01 -4.62 -6.38
C VAL A 123 -0.36 -3.62 -7.34
N SER A 124 -1.19 -2.97 -8.15
CA SER A 124 -0.74 -1.91 -9.03
C SER A 124 -0.35 -0.67 -8.23
N GLN A 125 0.93 -0.29 -8.28
CA GLN A 125 1.46 0.92 -7.63
C GLN A 125 1.43 2.15 -8.52
N ALA A 126 1.12 2.00 -9.82
CA ALA A 126 1.14 3.08 -10.79
C ALA A 126 -0.05 2.95 -11.75
N PRO A 127 -0.62 4.07 -12.22
CA PRO A 127 -1.65 4.05 -13.24
C PRO A 127 -1.21 3.25 -14.47
N ALA A 128 -2.13 2.47 -15.04
CA ALA A 128 -1.87 1.68 -16.25
C ALA A 128 -1.52 2.54 -17.48
N ILE A 129 -1.86 3.83 -17.44
CA ILE A 129 -1.58 4.81 -18.49
C ILE A 129 -0.77 5.93 -17.85
N THR A 130 0.35 6.29 -18.47
CA THR A 130 1.14 7.45 -18.06
C THR A 130 0.26 8.70 -18.04
N PRO A 131 0.15 9.40 -16.89
CA PRO A 131 -0.61 10.64 -16.81
C PRO A 131 -0.09 11.70 -17.78
N ASP A 132 -0.99 12.45 -18.41
CA ASP A 132 -0.65 13.56 -19.31
C ASP A 132 -0.39 14.84 -18.50
N PRO A 133 0.86 15.37 -18.49
CA PRO A 133 1.18 16.59 -17.76
C PRO A 133 0.39 17.81 -18.24
N ALA A 134 0.03 17.89 -19.53
CA ALA A 134 -0.73 19.01 -20.06
C ALA A 134 -2.15 19.05 -19.49
N ARG A 135 -2.74 17.87 -19.23
CA ARG A 135 -4.02 17.74 -18.53
C ARG A 135 -3.91 18.00 -17.03
N GLY A 136 -2.77 17.68 -16.42
CA GLY A 136 -2.51 17.90 -15.01
C GLY A 136 -2.25 19.37 -14.64
N ALA A 137 -1.59 20.14 -15.51
CA ALA A 137 -1.23 21.54 -15.26
C ALA A 137 -2.39 22.43 -14.78
N PRO A 138 -3.57 22.47 -15.44
CA PRO A 138 -4.67 23.30 -14.94
C PRO A 138 -5.26 22.80 -13.60
N LEU A 139 -5.23 21.49 -13.34
CA LEU A 139 -5.70 20.93 -12.06
C LEU A 139 -4.75 21.30 -10.92
N TYR A 140 -3.45 21.22 -11.16
CA TYR A 140 -2.42 21.63 -10.22
C TYR A 140 -2.58 23.11 -9.84
N ALA A 141 -2.72 23.98 -10.84
CA ALA A 141 -2.90 25.41 -10.63
C ALA A 141 -4.19 25.77 -9.87
N GLN A 142 -5.23 24.92 -9.95
CA GLN A 142 -6.51 25.15 -9.27
C GLN A 142 -6.55 24.61 -7.85
N HIS A 143 -5.87 23.50 -7.57
CA HIS A 143 -6.07 22.74 -6.33
C HIS A 143 -4.81 22.61 -5.47
N CYS A 144 -3.62 22.69 -6.07
CA CYS A 144 -2.38 22.32 -5.40
C CYS A 144 -1.48 23.54 -5.17
N SER A 145 -1.39 24.46 -6.14
CA SER A 145 -0.45 25.58 -6.11
C SER A 145 -0.69 26.56 -4.94
N VAL A 146 -1.90 26.63 -4.41
CA VAL A 146 -2.22 27.49 -3.27
C VAL A 146 -1.42 27.13 -2.02
N CYS A 147 -1.13 25.84 -1.81
CA CYS A 147 -0.30 25.35 -0.70
C CYS A 147 1.13 25.00 -1.15
N HIS A 148 1.29 24.39 -2.32
CA HIS A 148 2.58 23.89 -2.80
C HIS A 148 3.35 24.86 -3.72
N GLY A 149 2.80 26.05 -3.98
CA GLY A 149 3.36 27.06 -4.87
C GLY A 149 3.16 26.73 -6.35
N ASP A 150 3.29 27.72 -7.24
CA ASP A 150 3.08 27.54 -8.69
C ASP A 150 4.02 26.48 -9.30
N THR A 151 5.14 26.23 -8.62
CA THR A 151 6.21 25.40 -9.14
C THR A 151 6.45 24.13 -8.35
N GLY A 152 5.62 23.84 -7.33
CA GLY A 152 5.68 22.62 -6.52
C GLY A 152 6.67 22.66 -5.36
N ALA A 153 7.25 23.82 -5.04
CA ALA A 153 8.32 23.93 -4.06
C ALA A 153 7.85 23.93 -2.59
N GLY A 154 6.54 23.81 -2.33
CA GLY A 154 6.00 23.90 -0.96
C GLY A 154 5.88 25.35 -0.45
N ASP A 155 6.04 26.34 -1.32
CA ASP A 155 6.13 27.78 -1.00
C ASP A 155 4.82 28.54 -1.33
N GLY A 156 3.70 27.84 -1.37
CA GLY A 156 2.40 28.44 -1.64
C GLY A 156 1.94 29.36 -0.50
N PRO A 157 1.20 30.44 -0.81
CA PRO A 157 0.80 31.42 0.20
C PRO A 157 -0.07 30.84 1.32
N ALA A 158 -0.87 29.81 1.05
CA ALA A 158 -1.66 29.13 2.09
C ALA A 158 -0.86 28.11 2.90
N GLY A 159 0.37 27.79 2.49
CA GLY A 159 1.28 26.94 3.25
C GLY A 159 1.93 27.63 4.45
N ILE A 160 1.92 28.96 4.48
CA ILE A 160 2.60 29.76 5.52
C ILE A 160 1.94 29.49 6.87
N GLY A 161 2.71 28.92 7.81
CA GLY A 161 2.28 28.66 9.18
C GLY A 161 1.54 27.34 9.40
N LEU A 162 1.46 26.46 8.39
CA LEU A 162 1.03 25.08 8.59
C LEU A 162 2.13 24.26 9.27
N GLU A 163 1.73 23.36 10.16
CA GLU A 163 2.61 22.39 10.81
C GLU A 163 2.01 20.98 10.63
N PRO A 164 2.66 20.06 9.89
CA PRO A 164 3.90 20.27 9.14
C PRO A 164 3.71 21.19 7.92
N PRO A 165 4.79 21.81 7.40
CA PRO A 165 4.71 22.60 6.17
C PRO A 165 4.34 21.71 4.96
N PRO A 166 3.73 22.26 3.90
CA PRO A 166 3.46 21.51 2.68
C PRO A 166 4.74 20.91 2.08
N SER A 167 4.69 19.63 1.68
CA SER A 167 5.83 18.95 1.08
C SER A 167 6.28 19.60 -0.23
N ASN A 168 7.59 19.57 -0.48
CA ASN A 168 8.14 19.88 -1.80
C ASN A 168 7.87 18.70 -2.76
N LEU A 169 7.14 18.96 -3.84
CA LEU A 169 6.71 17.95 -4.81
C LEU A 169 7.73 17.69 -5.92
N ARG A 170 8.93 18.24 -5.79
CA ARG A 170 10.04 18.09 -6.74
C ARG A 170 11.07 17.04 -6.32
N ASP A 171 10.99 16.58 -5.09
CA ASP A 171 11.97 15.72 -4.43
C ASP A 171 11.65 14.23 -4.60
#